data_AF-A0A814YAW4-F1
#
_entry.id   AF-A0A814YAW4-F1
#
_cell.length_a   1.000
_cell.length_b   1.000
_cell.length_c   1.000
_cell.angle_alpha   90.00
_cell.angle_beta   90.00
_cell.angle_gamma   90.00
#
_symmetry.space_group_name_H-M   'P 1'
#
loop_
_entity.id
_entity.type
_entity.pdbx_description
1 polymer ?
#
loop_
_entity_poly.entity_id
_entity_poly.type
_entity_poly.pdbx_seq_one_letter_code
_entity_poly.pdbx_strand_id
1 'polypeptide(L)'
;MDEYEGAIKDIDAMQELNNIPADIKLIKWKSLFQINCASIRKQIKESLFVHGVQYYIKLDKIDEGEGCVKEISSLSSLCHRMFYMRGLINDARGQLRLAKQHYNDASLINPYHFPTCI
;
A
#
# COMPACT_ATOMS: atom_id res chain seq x y z
N MET A 1 -2.81 10.46 -7.55
CA MET A 1 -2.95 9.98 -8.93
C MET A 1 -1.89 8.91 -9.20
N ASP A 2 -1.37 8.25 -8.15
CA ASP A 2 0.01 7.74 -8.16
C ASP A 2 0.05 6.19 -8.10
N GLU A 3 -1.06 5.55 -7.68
CA GLU A 3 -1.17 4.09 -7.58
C GLU A 3 -1.12 3.38 -8.95
N TYR A 4 -1.48 4.08 -10.05
CA TYR A 4 -1.48 3.53 -11.41
C TYR A 4 -0.28 3.96 -12.25
N GLU A 5 0.49 4.95 -11.79
CA GLU A 5 1.60 5.52 -12.56
C GLU A 5 2.78 4.54 -12.69
N GLY A 6 2.97 3.68 -11.66
CA GLY A 6 3.91 2.56 -11.73
C GLY A 6 3.46 1.49 -12.73
N ALA A 7 2.18 1.12 -12.73
CA ALA A 7 1.64 0.14 -13.66
C ALA A 7 1.67 0.63 -15.12
N ILE A 8 1.46 1.93 -15.36
CA ILE A 8 1.56 2.55 -16.69
C ILE A 8 3.01 2.52 -17.18
N LYS A 9 4.00 2.87 -16.34
CA LYS A 9 5.42 2.74 -16.68
C LYS A 9 5.83 1.31 -16.99
N ASP A 10 5.26 0.33 -16.27
CA ASP A 10 5.51 -1.09 -16.53
C ASP A 10 4.94 -1.53 -17.90
N ILE A 11 3.78 -1.00 -18.31
CA ILE A 11 3.18 -1.25 -19.64
C ILE A 11 4.01 -0.63 -20.76
N ASP A 12 4.46 0.62 -20.60
CA ASP A 12 5.29 1.31 -21.59
C ASP A 12 6.65 0.60 -21.76
N ALA A 13 7.26 0.17 -20.64
CA ALA A 13 8.48 -0.64 -20.66
C ALA A 13 8.30 -2.00 -21.36
N MET A 14 7.10 -2.59 -21.31
CA MET A 14 6.77 -3.81 -22.06
C MET A 14 6.65 -3.56 -23.57
N GLN A 15 6.16 -2.39 -24.00
CA GLN A 15 6.01 -2.04 -25.42
C GLN A 15 7.38 -1.82 -26.10
N GLU A 16 8.35 -1.24 -25.40
CA GLU A 16 9.73 -1.07 -25.89
C GLU A 16 10.46 -2.40 -26.17
N LEU A 17 10.01 -3.51 -25.56
CA LEU A 17 10.60 -4.83 -25.78
C LEU A 17 10.41 -5.34 -27.21
N ASN A 18 9.45 -4.81 -27.98
CA ASN A 18 9.14 -5.31 -29.32
C ASN A 18 10.29 -5.13 -30.32
N ASN A 19 11.20 -4.17 -30.10
CA ASN A 19 12.32 -3.85 -31.00
C ASN A 19 13.67 -4.50 -30.63
N ILE A 20 13.70 -5.43 -29.67
CA ILE A 20 14.94 -6.03 -29.14
C ILE A 20 15.22 -7.42 -29.78
N PRO A 21 16.50 -7.83 -29.96
CA PRO A 21 16.87 -9.19 -30.35
C PRO A 21 16.30 -10.29 -29.42
N ALA A 22 15.97 -11.46 -29.96
CA ALA A 22 15.18 -12.51 -29.28
C ALA A 22 15.85 -13.09 -28.01
N ASP A 23 17.17 -13.17 -27.99
CA ASP A 23 18.02 -13.61 -26.89
C ASP A 23 17.99 -12.62 -25.71
N ILE A 24 18.03 -11.32 -26.00
CA ILE A 24 17.91 -10.25 -25.00
C ILE A 24 16.46 -10.09 -24.53
N LYS A 25 15.48 -10.28 -25.43
CA LYS A 25 14.04 -10.26 -25.11
C LYS A 25 13.69 -11.22 -23.99
N LEU A 26 14.16 -12.47 -24.05
CA LEU A 26 13.82 -13.50 -23.05
C LEU A 26 14.36 -13.17 -21.65
N ILE A 27 15.58 -12.63 -21.56
CA ILE A 27 16.20 -12.23 -20.29
C ILE A 27 15.44 -11.03 -19.70
N LYS A 28 15.16 -10.03 -20.53
CA LYS A 28 14.44 -8.82 -20.12
C LYS A 28 12.99 -9.13 -19.73
N TRP A 29 12.31 -10.05 -20.43
CA TRP A 29 10.98 -10.56 -20.06
C TRP A 29 10.98 -11.29 -18.72
N LYS A 30 11.93 -12.19 -18.46
CA LYS A 30 12.02 -12.90 -17.18
C LYS A 30 12.22 -11.92 -16.02
N SER A 31 13.11 -10.94 -16.20
CA SER A 31 13.37 -9.89 -15.21
C SER A 31 12.12 -9.04 -14.95
N LEU A 32 11.45 -8.55 -16.00
CA LEU A 32 10.23 -7.75 -15.88
C LEU A 32 9.07 -8.55 -15.26
N PHE A 33 8.89 -9.81 -15.66
CA PHE A 33 7.88 -10.69 -15.07
C PHE A 33 8.12 -10.91 -13.57
N GLN A 34 9.38 -11.13 -13.17
CA GLN A 34 9.74 -11.30 -11.77
C GLN A 34 9.52 -10.02 -10.95
N ILE A 35 9.86 -8.86 -11.50
CA ILE A 35 9.60 -7.54 -10.88
C ILE A 35 8.09 -7.32 -10.74
N ASN A 36 7.32 -7.58 -11.78
CA ASN A 36 5.87 -7.41 -11.79
C ASN A 36 5.19 -8.33 -10.75
N CYS A 37 5.58 -9.61 -10.68
CA CYS A 37 5.09 -10.52 -9.64
C CYS A 37 5.41 -10.05 -8.22
N ALA A 38 6.60 -9.47 -7.99
CA ALA A 38 6.98 -8.92 -6.68
C ALA A 38 6.14 -7.68 -6.33
N SER A 39 5.93 -6.79 -7.29
CA SER A 39 5.11 -5.57 -7.15
C SER A 39 3.64 -5.92 -6.84
N ILE A 40 3.02 -6.79 -7.65
CA ILE A 40 1.65 -7.27 -7.43
C ILE A 40 1.51 -7.94 -6.06
N ARG A 41 2.46 -8.81 -5.68
CA ARG A 41 2.44 -9.49 -4.38
C ARG A 41 2.48 -8.48 -3.23
N LYS A 42 3.27 -7.42 -3.35
CA LYS A 42 3.34 -6.34 -2.36
C LYS A 42 2.00 -5.61 -2.26
N GLN A 43 1.40 -5.22 -3.38
CA GLN A 43 0.10 -4.52 -3.41
C GLN A 43 -1.03 -5.37 -2.80
N ILE A 44 -1.09 -6.67 -3.13
CA ILE A 44 -2.09 -7.59 -2.55
C ILE A 44 -1.94 -7.68 -1.03
N LYS A 45 -0.69 -7.81 -0.54
CA LYS A 45 -0.43 -7.86 0.90
C LYS A 45 -0.83 -6.56 1.60
N GLU A 46 -0.45 -5.41 1.04
CA GLU A 46 -0.81 -4.11 1.59
C GLU A 46 -2.35 -3.97 1.69
N SER A 47 -3.07 -4.30 0.62
CA SER A 47 -4.53 -4.29 0.61
C SER A 47 -5.13 -5.24 1.67
N LEU A 48 -4.60 -6.47 1.80
CA LEU A 48 -5.06 -7.43 2.79
C LEU A 48 -4.94 -6.88 4.22
N PHE A 49 -3.78 -6.33 4.59
CA PHE A 49 -3.58 -5.79 5.93
C PHE A 49 -4.43 -4.55 6.20
N VAL A 50 -4.62 -3.70 5.20
CA VAL A 50 -5.50 -2.52 5.30
C VAL A 50 -6.94 -2.93 5.64
N HIS A 51 -7.50 -3.90 4.92
CA HIS A 51 -8.83 -4.41 5.22
C HIS A 51 -8.85 -5.15 6.57
N GLY A 52 -7.75 -5.83 6.93
CA GLY A 52 -7.55 -6.46 8.22
C GLY A 52 -7.69 -5.49 9.39
N VAL A 53 -7.05 -4.31 9.33
CA VAL A 53 -7.17 -3.25 10.36
C VAL A 53 -8.64 -2.90 10.60
N GLN A 54 -9.37 -2.58 9.53
CA GLN A 54 -10.77 -2.16 9.63
C GLN A 54 -11.65 -3.28 10.19
N TYR A 55 -11.42 -4.52 9.74
CA TYR A 55 -12.15 -5.69 10.22
C TYR A 55 -11.91 -5.94 11.71
N TYR A 56 -10.65 -5.89 12.15
CA TYR A 56 -10.32 -6.11 13.55
C TYR A 56 -10.84 -5.01 14.47
N ILE A 57 -10.85 -3.75 14.02
CA ILE A 57 -11.50 -2.65 14.76
C ILE A 57 -13.00 -2.93 14.94
N LYS A 58 -13.70 -3.38 13.90
CA LYS A 58 -15.14 -3.74 13.98
C LYS A 58 -15.41 -4.89 14.98
N LEU A 59 -14.41 -5.72 15.26
CA LEU A 59 -14.49 -6.82 16.22
C LEU A 59 -13.96 -6.45 17.62
N ASP A 60 -13.60 -5.18 17.85
CA ASP A 60 -12.96 -4.71 19.09
C ASP A 60 -11.62 -5.43 19.41
N LYS A 61 -10.95 -5.91 18.36
CA LYS A 61 -9.68 -6.65 18.39
C LYS A 61 -8.51 -5.76 18.01
N ILE A 62 -8.30 -4.71 18.80
CA ILE A 62 -7.44 -3.58 18.39
C ILE A 62 -5.96 -4.00 18.26
N ASP A 63 -5.50 -4.97 19.04
CA ASP A 63 -4.11 -5.43 18.99
C ASP A 63 -3.80 -6.26 17.74
N GLU A 64 -4.75 -7.06 17.25
CA GLU A 64 -4.64 -7.72 15.95
C GLU A 64 -4.63 -6.70 14.79
N GLY A 65 -5.43 -5.63 14.92
CA GLY A 65 -5.41 -4.49 14.00
C GLY A 65 -4.05 -3.79 13.98
N GLU A 66 -3.45 -3.53 15.14
CA GLU A 66 -2.10 -2.99 15.26
C GLU A 66 -1.05 -3.91 14.60
N GLY A 67 -1.22 -5.22 14.71
CA GLY A 67 -0.39 -6.20 13.98
C GLY A 67 -0.41 -5.97 12.47
N CYS A 68 -1.58 -5.72 11.90
CA CYS A 68 -1.73 -5.40 10.48
C CYS A 68 -1.03 -4.08 10.10
N VAL A 69 -1.06 -3.07 10.97
CA VAL A 69 -0.34 -1.79 10.75
C VAL A 69 1.18 -1.99 10.72
N LYS A 70 1.72 -2.86 11.57
CA LYS A 70 3.16 -3.21 11.55
C LYS A 70 3.56 -3.86 10.24
N GLU A 71 2.71 -4.75 9.71
CA GLU A 71 2.93 -5.37 8.40
C GLU A 71 2.85 -4.36 7.25
N ILE A 72 1.91 -3.41 7.27
CA ILE A 72 1.89 -2.32 6.27
C ILE A 72 3.20 -1.52 6.33
N SER A 73 3.66 -1.20 7.55
CA SER A 73 4.91 -0.44 7.77
C SER A 73 6.15 -1.19 7.26
N SER A 74 6.14 -2.53 7.27
CA SER A 74 7.23 -3.35 6.76
C SER A 74 7.24 -3.45 5.23
N LEU A 75 6.06 -3.36 4.60
CA LEU A 75 5.90 -3.40 3.14
C LEU A 75 6.23 -2.06 2.48
N SER A 76 5.85 -0.95 3.11
CA SER A 76 6.04 0.39 2.58
C SER A 76 6.40 1.36 3.69
N SER A 77 7.62 1.90 3.64
CA SER A 77 8.03 2.96 4.57
C SER A 77 7.27 4.23 4.24
N LEU A 78 6.53 4.77 5.22
CA LEU A 78 5.95 6.12 5.17
C LEU A 78 4.91 6.34 4.05
N CYS A 79 3.93 5.45 3.90
CA CYS A 79 2.76 5.73 3.04
C CYS A 79 1.64 6.42 3.81
N HIS A 80 0.88 7.29 3.13
CA HIS A 80 -0.30 7.97 3.71
C HIS A 80 -1.28 6.97 4.34
N ARG A 81 -1.42 5.78 3.72
CA ARG A 81 -2.31 4.70 4.17
C ARG A 81 -1.88 4.14 5.52
N MET A 82 -0.58 3.96 5.76
CA MET A 82 -0.04 3.54 7.07
C MET A 82 -0.41 4.55 8.17
N PHE A 83 -0.22 5.85 7.91
CA PHE A 83 -0.58 6.89 8.89
C PHE A 83 -2.09 6.90 9.16
N TYR A 84 -2.91 6.77 8.12
CA TYR A 84 -4.36 6.69 8.31
C TYR A 84 -4.77 5.47 9.16
N MET A 85 -4.20 4.28 8.90
CA MET A 85 -4.48 3.09 9.71
C MET A 85 -4.02 3.24 11.17
N ARG A 86 -2.89 3.91 11.42
CA ARG A 86 -2.48 4.29 12.79
C ARG A 86 -3.49 5.23 13.44
N GLY A 87 -4.03 6.17 12.67
CA GLY A 87 -5.11 7.05 13.11
C GLY A 87 -6.31 6.25 13.60
N LEU A 88 -6.80 5.31 12.77
CA LEU A 88 -7.95 4.45 13.10
C LEU A 88 -7.73 3.63 14.38
N ILE A 89 -6.54 3.05 14.54
CA ILE A 89 -6.20 2.27 15.75
C ILE A 89 -6.19 3.15 16.99
N ASN A 90 -5.58 4.34 16.92
CA ASN A 90 -5.55 5.26 18.06
C ASN A 90 -6.94 5.80 18.39
N ASP A 91 -7.78 6.03 17.38
CA ASP A 91 -9.17 6.46 17.56
C ASP A 91 -9.98 5.39 18.29
N ALA A 92 -9.86 4.13 17.85
CA ALA A 92 -10.47 2.98 18.50
C ALA A 92 -9.99 2.77 19.95
N ARG A 93 -8.75 3.15 20.28
CA ARG A 93 -8.21 3.16 21.66
C ARG A 93 -8.66 4.37 22.48
N GLY A 94 -9.43 5.30 21.92
CA GLY A 94 -9.80 6.57 22.57
C GLY A 94 -8.64 7.58 22.66
N GLN A 95 -7.52 7.35 21.98
CA GLN A 95 -6.34 8.22 21.96
C GLN A 95 -6.50 9.33 20.92
N LEU A 96 -7.55 10.13 21.04
CA LEU A 96 -8.02 11.07 20.01
C LEU A 96 -6.94 12.07 19.55
N ARG A 97 -6.06 12.52 20.45
CA ARG A 97 -4.97 13.44 20.12
C ARG A 97 -3.95 12.79 19.16
N LEU A 98 -3.58 11.54 19.44
CA LEU A 98 -2.66 10.79 18.59
C LEU A 98 -3.32 10.40 17.28
N ALA A 99 -4.60 10.01 17.33
CA ALA A 99 -5.38 9.72 16.13
C ALA A 99 -5.39 10.93 15.17
N LYS A 100 -5.71 12.12 15.70
CA LYS A 100 -5.70 13.38 14.93
C LYS A 100 -4.33 13.68 14.32
N GLN A 101 -3.25 13.48 15.09
CA GLN A 101 -1.90 13.67 14.56
C GLN A 101 -1.66 12.76 13.35
N HIS A 102 -1.98 11.47 13.46
CA HIS A 102 -1.79 10.52 12.38
C HIS A 102 -2.68 10.78 11.16
N TYR A 103 -3.91 11.23 11.35
CA TYR A 103 -4.75 11.67 10.22
C TYR A 103 -4.18 12.91 9.52
N ASN A 104 -3.60 13.84 10.28
CA ASN A 104 -2.90 14.99 9.71
C ASN A 104 -1.65 14.53 8.92
N ASP A 105 -0.85 13.62 9.48
CA ASP A 105 0.33 13.07 8.80
C ASP A 105 -0.06 12.39 7.48
N ALA A 106 -1.17 11.63 7.46
CA ALA A 106 -1.71 11.03 6.25
C ALA A 106 -2.09 12.08 5.20
N SER A 107 -2.75 13.16 5.65
CA SER A 107 -3.18 14.27 4.79
C SER A 107 -2.00 15.10 4.25
N LEU A 108 -0.92 15.24 5.03
CA LEU A 108 0.30 15.91 4.59
C LEU A 108 1.00 15.15 3.46
N ILE A 109 0.93 13.82 3.47
CA ILE A 109 1.49 12.97 2.42
C ILE A 109 0.58 12.94 1.20
N ASN A 110 -0.74 12.78 1.41
CA ASN A 110 -1.72 12.78 0.33
C ASN A 110 -2.94 13.62 0.74
N PRO A 111 -3.04 14.87 0.27
CA PRO A 111 -4.16 15.76 0.57
C PRO A 111 -5.52 15.25 0.08
N TYR A 112 -5.53 14.30 -0.87
CA TYR A 112 -6.73 13.66 -1.40
C TYR A 112 -7.00 12.29 -0.79
N HIS A 113 -6.39 11.98 0.36
CA HIS A 113 -6.70 10.76 1.07
C HIS A 113 -8.13 10.84 1.63
N PHE A 114 -9.07 10.26 0.88
CA PHE A 114 -10.46 10.15 1.33
C PHE A 114 -10.56 9.04 2.37
N PRO A 115 -11.19 9.30 3.54
CA PRO A 115 -11.56 8.25 4.47
C PRO A 115 -12.38 7.20 3.74
N THR A 116 -11.92 5.94 3.73
CA THR A 116 -12.80 4.83 3.33
C THR A 116 -13.97 4.81 4.32
N CYS A 117 -15.17 5.13 3.84
CA CYS A 117 -16.39 5.02 4.63
C CYS A 117 -16.48 3.61 5.24
N ILE A 118 -16.69 3.54 6.55
CA ILE A 118 -16.75 2.30 7.35
C ILE A 118 -18.16 1.72 7.32
#